data_AF-A0A8S8XS26-F1
#
_entry.id   AF-A0A8S8XS26-F1
#
_cell.length_a   1.000
_cell.length_b   1.000
_cell.length_c   1.000
_cell.angle_alpha   90.00
_cell.angle_beta   90.00
_cell.angle_gamma   90.00
#
_symmetry.space_group_name_H-M   'P 1'
#
loop_
_entity.id
_entity.type
_entity.pdbx_description
1 polymer ?
#
loop_
_entity_poly.entity_id
_entity_poly.type
_entity_poly.pdbx_seq_one_letter_code
_entity_poly.pdbx_strand_id
1 'polypeptide(L)'
;MSKRENFEPVRGILGDISHVSNGNLRRAVFLCELLGRRGSLNDRKNLQKVVAATTLVGVQHVLEEALRGRIHDFHWEKKGGRNSRVLKGH
;
A
#
# COMPACT_ATOMS: atom_id res chain seq x y z
N MET A 1 -15.86 6.30 -10.09
CA MET A 1 -15.57 5.78 -8.73
C MET A 1 -15.85 6.76 -7.59
N SER A 2 -16.28 8.02 -7.79
CA SER A 2 -16.43 8.98 -6.67
C SER A 2 -17.65 8.83 -5.75
N LYS A 3 -18.79 8.26 -6.18
CA LYS A 3 -20.03 8.32 -5.37
C LYS A 3 -20.17 7.25 -4.28
N ARG A 4 -19.39 6.17 -4.32
CA ARG A 4 -19.52 5.06 -3.35
C ARG A 4 -18.53 5.11 -2.19
N GLU A 5 -17.45 5.89 -2.30
CA GLU A 5 -16.36 5.89 -1.30
C GLU A 5 -16.08 7.27 -0.68
N ASN A 6 -16.90 8.28 -0.97
CA ASN A 6 -16.80 9.64 -0.42
C ASN A 6 -15.40 10.27 -0.50
N PHE A 7 -14.64 9.94 -1.56
CA PHE A 7 -13.34 10.56 -1.82
C PHE A 7 -13.50 11.77 -2.74
N GLU A 8 -12.92 12.90 -2.33
CA GLU A 8 -12.67 14.08 -3.18
C GLU A 8 -11.19 14.11 -3.59
N PRO A 9 -10.77 13.29 -4.58
CA PRO A 9 -9.40 13.30 -5.04
C PRO A 9 -9.05 14.64 -5.69
N VAL A 10 -7.84 15.14 -5.42
CA VAL A 10 -7.34 16.33 -6.08
C VAL A 10 -7.23 16.09 -7.58
N ARG A 11 -7.63 17.09 -8.38
CA ARG A 11 -7.63 16.98 -9.84
C ARG A 11 -6.26 16.53 -10.34
N GLY A 12 -6.23 15.49 -11.17
CA GLY A 12 -5.01 14.95 -11.77
C GLY A 12 -4.31 13.84 -10.99
N ILE A 13 -4.65 13.57 -9.72
CA ILE A 13 -3.97 12.53 -8.93
C ILE A 13 -4.12 11.12 -9.51
N LEU A 14 -5.27 10.82 -10.13
CA LEU A 14 -5.47 9.54 -10.83
C LEU A 14 -4.56 9.42 -12.07
N GLY A 15 -4.29 10.54 -12.74
CA GLY A 15 -3.33 10.60 -13.85
C GLY A 15 -1.90 10.35 -13.37
N ASP A 16 -1.53 10.90 -12.22
CA ASP A 16 -0.21 10.65 -11.62
C ASP A 16 -0.05 9.20 -11.16
N ILE A 17 -1.09 8.64 -10.53
CA ILE A 17 -1.11 7.23 -10.13
C ILE A 17 -0.91 6.35 -11.37
N SER A 18 -1.61 6.65 -12.47
CA SER A 18 -1.45 5.94 -13.75
C SER A 18 -0.02 6.07 -14.29
N HIS A 19 0.53 7.29 -14.31
CA HIS A 19 1.89 7.57 -14.79
C HIS A 19 2.94 6.80 -13.97
N VAL A 20 2.92 6.90 -12.64
CA VAL A 20 3.87 6.21 -11.76
C VAL A 20 3.73 4.70 -11.82
N SER A 21 2.53 4.20 -12.12
CA SER A 21 2.30 2.77 -12.23
C SER A 21 2.84 2.16 -13.53
N ASN A 22 3.20 2.98 -14.53
CA ASN A 22 3.82 2.56 -15.78
C ASN A 22 3.13 1.35 -16.44
N GLY A 23 1.80 1.41 -16.59
CA GLY A 23 1.00 0.33 -17.18
C GLY A 23 0.69 -0.86 -16.25
N ASN A 24 1.26 -0.91 -15.03
CA ASN A 24 0.92 -1.93 -14.06
C ASN A 24 -0.40 -1.60 -13.33
N LEU A 25 -1.51 -2.15 -13.84
CA LEU A 25 -2.85 -1.92 -13.29
C LEU A 25 -2.97 -2.30 -11.81
N ARG A 26 -2.32 -3.39 -11.39
CA ARG A 26 -2.35 -3.85 -10.00
C ARG A 26 -1.67 -2.85 -9.06
N ARG A 27 -0.56 -2.27 -9.50
CA ARG A 27 0.12 -1.18 -8.77
C ARG A 27 -0.75 0.07 -8.70
N ALA A 28 -1.42 0.44 -9.78
CA ALA A 28 -2.31 1.60 -9.82
C ALA A 28 -3.49 1.46 -8.86
N VAL A 29 -4.19 0.31 -8.88
CA VAL A 29 -5.30 0.03 -7.97
C VAL A 29 -4.83 0.04 -6.52
N PHE A 30 -3.68 -0.58 -6.24
CA PHE A 30 -3.12 -0.60 -4.90
C PHE A 30 -2.75 0.80 -4.37
N LEU A 31 -2.07 1.61 -5.18
CA LEU A 31 -1.71 2.98 -4.79
C LEU A 31 -2.96 3.84 -4.54
N CYS A 32 -3.98 3.68 -5.39
CA CYS A 32 -5.26 4.35 -5.22
C CYS A 32 -5.94 3.96 -3.91
N GLU A 33 -6.04 2.64 -3.64
CA GLU A 33 -6.64 2.10 -2.41
C GLU A 33 -5.88 2.56 -1.16
N LEU A 34 -4.55 2.49 -1.18
CA LEU A 34 -3.70 2.88 -0.05
C LEU A 34 -3.83 4.38 0.27
N LEU A 35 -3.86 5.23 -0.76
CA LEU A 35 -4.06 6.67 -0.60
C LEU A 35 -5.48 6.98 -0.13
N GLY A 36 -6.49 6.27 -0.64
CA GLY A 36 -7.89 6.38 -0.22
C GLY A 36 -8.06 6.06 1.26
N ARG A 37 -7.60 4.89 1.71
CA ARG A 37 -7.69 4.47 3.12
C ARG A 37 -7.01 5.43 4.10
N ARG A 38 -5.99 6.16 3.66
CA ARG A 38 -5.29 7.16 4.47
C ARG A 38 -5.84 8.58 4.33
N GLY A 39 -6.96 8.77 3.61
CA GLY A 39 -7.52 10.10 3.32
C GLY A 39 -6.55 11.02 2.58
N SER A 40 -5.58 10.45 1.86
CA SER A 40 -4.41 11.15 1.31
C SER A 40 -4.53 11.44 -0.19
N LEU A 41 -5.71 11.21 -0.79
CA LEU A 41 -5.97 11.49 -2.20
C LEU A 41 -6.13 13.00 -2.52
N ASN A 42 -6.12 13.86 -1.51
CA ASN A 42 -6.29 15.31 -1.62
C ASN A 42 -4.96 16.07 -1.81
N ASP A 43 -3.79 15.41 -1.72
CA ASP A 43 -2.48 16.04 -1.90
C ASP A 43 -1.57 15.16 -2.77
N ARG A 44 -1.12 15.71 -3.90
CA ARG A 44 -0.23 15.04 -4.86
C ARG A 44 1.15 14.73 -4.26
N LYS A 45 1.60 15.46 -3.23
CA LYS A 45 2.86 15.15 -2.51
C LYS A 45 2.76 13.85 -1.73
N ASN A 46 1.57 13.47 -1.26
CA ASN A 46 1.39 12.21 -0.55
C ASN A 46 1.61 11.01 -1.46
N LEU A 47 1.25 11.12 -2.74
CA LEU A 47 1.58 10.10 -3.73
C LEU A 47 3.09 9.90 -3.83
N GLN A 48 3.88 10.97 -3.93
CA GLN A 48 5.35 10.86 -4.01
C GLN A 48 5.94 10.16 -2.78
N LYS A 49 5.47 10.51 -1.57
CA LYS A 49 5.90 9.87 -0.32
C LYS A 49 5.55 8.38 -0.28
N VAL A 50 4.33 8.03 -0.68
CA VAL A 50 3.89 6.63 -0.73
C VAL A 50 4.72 5.85 -1.75
N VAL A 51 4.96 6.42 -2.93
CA VAL A 51 5.75 5.78 -3.99
C VAL A 51 7.16 5.50 -3.50
N ALA A 52 7.84 6.48 -2.88
CA ALA A 52 9.16 6.30 -2.29
C ALA A 52 9.20 5.25 -1.15
N ALA A 53 8.15 5.18 -0.32
CA ALA A 53 8.04 4.15 0.70
C ALA A 53 7.82 2.75 0.09
N THR A 54 7.08 2.66 -1.02
CA THR A 54 6.80 1.40 -1.72
C THR A 54 7.94 0.93 -2.64
N THR A 55 8.97 1.75 -2.89
CA THR A 55 10.19 1.30 -3.57
C THR A 55 11.15 0.53 -2.66
N LEU A 56 10.90 0.50 -1.35
CA LEU A 56 11.68 -0.32 -0.44
C LEU A 56 11.45 -1.81 -0.78
N VAL A 57 12.53 -2.56 -1.01
CA VAL A 57 12.47 -3.99 -1.38
C VAL A 57 11.62 -4.80 -0.42
N GLY A 58 11.68 -4.51 0.89
CA GLY A 58 10.85 -5.17 1.90
C GLY A 58 9.35 -4.91 1.73
N VAL A 59 8.96 -3.70 1.31
CA VAL A 59 7.56 -3.36 1.03
C VAL A 59 7.11 -4.01 -0.27
N GLN A 60 7.95 -4.00 -1.31
CA GLN A 60 7.65 -4.72 -2.57
C GLN A 60 7.45 -6.22 -2.33
N HIS A 61 8.31 -6.83 -1.53
CA HIS A 61 8.22 -8.26 -1.22
C HIS A 61 6.93 -8.59 -0.45
N VAL A 62 6.60 -7.82 0.59
CA VAL A 62 5.32 -7.98 1.32
C VAL A 62 4.12 -7.80 0.39
N LEU A 63 4.19 -6.86 -0.56
CA LEU A 63 3.14 -6.63 -1.54
C LEU A 63 2.97 -7.82 -2.48
N GLU A 64 4.05 -8.36 -3.03
CA GLU A 64 3.96 -9.52 -3.91
C GLU A 64 3.39 -10.75 -3.21
N GLU A 65 3.78 -10.97 -1.94
CA GLU A 65 3.24 -12.08 -1.14
C GLU A 65 1.75 -11.88 -0.84
N ALA A 66 1.32 -10.66 -0.53
CA ALA A 66 -0.09 -10.34 -0.37
C ALA A 66 -0.91 -10.60 -1.65
N LEU A 67 -0.35 -10.23 -2.81
CA LEU A 67 -0.97 -10.45 -4.11
C LEU A 67 -1.02 -11.93 -4.51
N ARG A 68 -0.15 -12.77 -3.95
CA ARG A 68 -0.16 -14.23 -4.10
C ARG A 68 -1.06 -14.93 -3.06
N GLY A 69 -1.74 -14.18 -2.18
CA GLY A 69 -2.57 -14.71 -1.11
C GLY A 69 -1.78 -15.27 0.08
N ARG A 70 -0.47 -14.99 0.16
CA ARG A 70 0.48 -15.50 1.16
C ARG A 70 0.82 -14.43 2.20
N ILE A 71 -0.18 -13.74 2.73
CA ILE A 71 0.04 -12.83 3.86
C ILE A 71 0.23 -13.70 5.11
N HIS A 72 1.48 -14.01 5.44
CA HIS A 72 1.79 -14.53 6.76
C HIS A 72 1.64 -13.38 7.76
N ASP A 73 0.65 -13.47 8.63
CA ASP A 73 0.39 -12.50 9.69
C ASP A 73 1.51 -12.57 10.74
N PHE A 74 2.57 -11.79 10.50
CA PHE A 74 3.68 -11.70 11.43
C PHE A 74 3.28 -10.90 12.65
N HIS A 75 3.25 -11.58 13.80
CA HIS A 75 3.03 -10.94 15.08
C HIS A 75 4.34 -10.82 15.85
N TRP A 76 4.51 -9.72 16.57
CA TRP A 76 5.60 -9.59 17.53
C TRP A 76 5.13 -10.22 18.86
N GLU A 77 5.74 -11.34 19.23
CA GLU A 77 5.51 -11.98 20.53
C GLU A 77 6.74 -11.81 21.42
N LYS A 78 6.51 -11.47 22.69
CA LYS A 78 7.58 -11.32 23.67
C LYS A 78 7.86 -12.69 24.29
N LYS A 79 8.89 -13.39 23.82
CA LYS A 79 9.37 -14.63 24.45
C LYS A 79 10.55 -14.30 25.37
N GLY A 80 10.36 -14.51 26.67
CA GLY A 80 11.45 -14.45 27.66
C GLY A 80 12.24 -13.14 27.69
N GLY A 81 11.58 -11.99 27.45
CA GLY A 81 12.22 -10.67 27.48
C GLY A 81 12.74 -10.15 26.13
N ARG A 82 12.74 -10.96 25.06
CA ARG A 82 13.08 -10.52 23.70
C ARG A 82 11.85 -10.49 22.80
N ASN A 83 11.73 -9.44 21.99
CA ASN A 83 10.71 -9.38 20.94
C ASN A 83 11.12 -10.33 19.82
N SER A 84 10.33 -11.37 19.59
CA SER A 84 10.51 -12.32 18.50
C SER A 84 9.40 -12.13 17.48
N ARG A 85 9.78 -12.09 16.20
CA ARG A 85 8.83 -12.05 15.09
C ARG A 85 8.35 -13.47 14.83
N VAL A 86 7.12 -13.78 15.21
CA VAL A 86 6.54 -15.11 15.07
C VAL A 86 5.59 -15.12 13.89
N LEU A 87 5.78 -16.12 13.02
CA LEU A 87 4.98 -16.36 11.83
C LEU A 87 3.82 -17.28 12.26
N LYS A 88 2.59 -16.75 12.34
CA LYS A 88 1.39 -17.55 12.58
C LYS A 88 0.57 -17.64 11.30
N GLY A 89 0.36 -18.86 10.82
CA GLY A 89 -0.39 -19.21 9.61
C GLY A 89 -0.13 -20.68 9.27
N HIS A 90 -1.18 -21.41 8.86
CA HIS A 90 -1.18 -22.86 8.63
C HIS A 90 -0.46 -23.28 7.35
#